data_AF-G9X3E3-F1
#
_entry.id   AF-G9X3E3-F1
#
_cell.length_a   1.000
_cell.length_b   1.000
_cell.length_c   1.000
_cell.angle_alpha   90.00
_cell.angle_beta   90.00
_cell.angle_gamma   90.00
#
_symmetry.space_group_name_H-M   'P 1'
#
loop_
_entity.id
_entity.type
_entity.pdbx_description
1 polymer ?
#
loop_
_entity_poly.entity_id
_entity_poly.type
_entity_poly.pdbx_seq_one_letter_code
_entity_poly.pdbx_strand_id
1 'polypeptide(L)'
;MNFEIVDNIMNINLDPTLTLALAGILLLVGYSVKKQVNALNKYCIPAPVIGGFIFMFITFIGHKTGAFKFNFENTFQSTFMLAFFTTVGLGASISLLKRR
;
A
#
# COMPACT_ATOMS: atom_id res chain seq x y z
N MET A 1 -4.86 -7.67 17.56
CA MET A 1 -3.53 -8.28 17.32
C MET A 1 -3.54 -9.69 17.89
N ASN A 2 -3.61 -10.69 17.01
CA ASN A 2 -3.48 -12.10 17.39
C ASN A 2 -2.18 -12.64 16.78
N PHE A 3 -1.37 -13.27 17.62
CA PHE A 3 -0.13 -13.93 17.20
C PHE A 3 -0.40 -15.43 17.17
N GLU A 4 -0.46 -16.00 15.97
CA GLU A 4 -0.68 -17.43 15.79
C GLU A 4 0.59 -18.06 15.22
N ILE A 5 1.15 -19.05 15.93
CA ILE A 5 2.30 -19.81 15.45
C ILE A 5 1.75 -21.01 14.69
N VAL A 6 1.87 -20.98 13.37
CA VAL A 6 1.48 -22.11 12.51
C VAL A 6 2.74 -22.53 11.75
N ASP A 7 3.10 -23.81 11.85
CA ASP A 7 4.25 -24.44 11.17
C ASP A 7 5.62 -23.76 11.42
N ASN A 8 5.91 -23.36 12.67
CA ASN A 8 7.15 -22.70 13.08
C ASN A 8 7.36 -21.29 12.47
N ILE A 9 6.30 -20.70 11.90
CA ILE A 9 6.27 -19.35 11.32
C ILE A 9 5.34 -18.48 12.17
N MET A 10 5.82 -17.32 12.61
CA MET A 10 5.02 -16.36 13.38
C MET A 10 3.99 -15.67 12.47
N ASN A 11 2.70 -16.06 12.52
CA ASN A 11 1.65 -15.29 11.85
C ASN A 11 1.23 -14.11 12.71
N ILE A 12 1.35 -12.91 12.14
CA ILE A 12 0.97 -11.66 12.76
C ILE A 12 -0.33 -11.22 12.08
N ASN A 13 -1.45 -11.40 12.77
CA ASN A 13 -2.75 -10.92 12.32
C ASN A 13 -2.92 -9.45 12.75
N LEU A 14 -3.07 -8.57 11.77
CA LEU A 14 -3.21 -7.13 11.97
C LEU A 14 -4.68 -6.72 11.84
N ASP A 15 -5.22 -6.12 12.91
CA ASP A 15 -6.57 -5.57 12.90
C ASP A 15 -6.71 -4.47 11.83
N PRO A 16 -7.93 -4.13 11.36
CA PRO A 16 -8.13 -3.16 10.28
C PRO A 16 -7.50 -1.79 10.56
N THR A 17 -7.56 -1.33 11.82
CA THR A 17 -6.96 -0.06 12.25
C THR A 17 -5.43 -0.08 12.14
N LEU A 18 -4.78 -1.18 12.53
CA LEU A 18 -3.33 -1.34 12.45
C LEU A 18 -2.87 -1.52 11.00
N THR A 19 -3.63 -2.27 10.20
CA THR A 19 -3.39 -2.41 8.76
C THR A 19 -3.43 -1.05 8.07
N LEU A 20 -4.41 -0.20 8.42
CA LEU A 20 -4.51 1.15 7.89
C LEU A 20 -3.36 2.06 8.35
N ALA A 21 -3.00 2.01 9.64
CA ALA A 21 -1.89 2.77 10.18
C ALA A 21 -0.56 2.39 9.48
N LEU A 22 -0.33 1.10 9.27
CA LEU A 22 0.83 0.60 8.54
C LEU A 22 0.84 1.10 7.09
N ALA A 23 -0.31 1.04 6.41
CA ALA A 23 -0.44 1.57 5.04
C ALA A 23 -0.11 3.07 4.98
N GLY A 24 -0.54 3.84 5.98
CA GLY A 24 -0.19 5.27 6.12
C GLY A 24 1.31 5.50 6.31
N ILE A 25 1.97 4.71 7.16
CA ILE A 25 3.42 4.77 7.36
C ILE A 25 4.16 4.44 6.06
N LEU A 26 3.76 3.38 5.35
CA LEU A 26 4.36 2.99 4.07
C LEU A 26 4.20 4.08 3.01
N LEU A 27 3.06 4.77 3.00
CA LEU A 27 2.79 5.91 2.12
C LEU A 27 3.74 7.09 2.42
N LEU A 28 3.96 7.42 3.70
CA LEU A 28 4.93 8.44 4.11
C LEU A 28 6.37 8.06 3.71
N VAL A 29 6.76 6.81 3.91
CA VAL A 29 8.05 6.28 3.45
C VAL A 29 8.18 6.42 1.94
N GLY A 30 7.13 6.06 1.19
CA GLY A 30 7.07 6.21 -0.27
C GLY A 30 7.27 7.66 -0.72
N TYR A 31 6.70 8.64 -0.01
CA TYR A 31 6.92 10.06 -0.28
C TYR A 31 8.36 10.51 -0.01
N SER A 32 8.96 10.07 1.09
CA SER A 32 10.37 10.37 1.41
C SER A 32 11.32 9.83 0.35
N VAL A 33 11.11 8.58 -0.09
CA VAL A 33 11.93 7.96 -1.14
C VAL A 33 11.72 8.64 -2.49
N LYS A 34 10.47 8.96 -2.84
CA LYS A 34 10.13 9.72 -4.06
C LYS A 34 10.82 11.09 -4.10
N LYS A 35 10.98 11.76 -2.95
CA LYS A 35 11.68 13.05 -2.86
C LYS A 35 13.19 12.91 -3.07
N GLN A 36 13.79 11.80 -2.64
CA GLN A 36 15.24 11.58 -2.76
C GLN A 36 15.65 11.11 -4.17
N VAL A 37 14.82 10.30 -4.83
CA VAL A 37 15.17 9.68 -6.12
C VAL A 37 14.42 10.37 -7.27
N ASN A 38 15.10 11.27 -7.97
CA ASN A 38 14.53 12.00 -9.12
C ASN A 38 14.05 11.10 -10.27
N ALA A 39 14.60 9.89 -10.40
CA ALA A 39 14.12 8.92 -11.40
C ALA A 39 12.66 8.50 -11.14
N LEU A 40 12.24 8.35 -9.87
CA LEU A 40 10.87 7.97 -9.51
C LEU A 40 9.87 9.09 -9.86
N ASN A 41 10.30 10.35 -9.76
CA ASN A 41 9.54 11.50 -10.25
C ASN A 41 9.47 11.54 -11.79
N LYS A 42 10.58 11.23 -12.47
CA LYS A 42 10.65 11.24 -13.94
C LYS A 42 9.69 10.23 -14.59
N TYR A 43 9.48 9.07 -13.96
CA TYR A 43 8.57 8.03 -14.44
C TYR A 43 7.15 8.11 -13.84
N CYS A 44 6.81 9.21 -13.15
CA CYS A 44 5.50 9.42 -12.55
C CYS A 44 5.04 8.28 -11.62
N ILE A 45 5.99 7.59 -10.95
CA ILE A 45 5.64 6.46 -10.08
C ILE A 45 4.96 7.02 -8.81
N PRO A 46 3.74 6.56 -8.48
CA PRO A 46 3.04 7.02 -7.28
C PRO A 46 3.78 6.61 -6.00
N ALA A 47 3.81 7.49 -5.00
CA ALA A 47 4.39 7.20 -3.67
C ALA A 47 3.85 5.91 -3.01
N PRO A 48 2.54 5.59 -3.09
CA PRO A 48 1.99 4.35 -2.51
C PRO A 48 2.64 3.09 -3.10
N VAL A 49 2.96 3.09 -4.40
CA VAL A 49 3.58 1.95 -5.09
C VAL A 49 5.00 1.72 -4.58
N ILE A 50 5.74 2.80 -4.36
CA ILE A 50 7.12 2.76 -3.84
C ILE A 50 7.13 2.17 -2.43
N GLY A 51 6.24 2.65 -1.55
CA GLY A 51 6.09 2.12 -0.19
C GLY A 51 5.74 0.64 -0.16
N GLY A 52 4.80 0.22 -1.01
CA GLY A 52 4.43 -1.19 -1.17
C GLY A 52 5.57 -2.06 -1.69
N PHE A 53 6.35 -1.58 -2.66
CA PHE A 53 7.53 -2.29 -3.17
C PHE A 53 8.59 -2.53 -2.11
N ILE A 54 8.87 -1.52 -1.27
CA ILE A 54 9.82 -1.65 -0.16
C ILE A 54 9.30 -2.70 0.82
N PHE A 55 8.01 -2.65 1.15
CA PHE A 55 7.39 -3.59 2.07
C PHE A 55 7.38 -5.03 1.53
N MET A 56 7.21 -5.21 0.22
CA MET A 56 7.29 -6.52 -0.44
C MET A 56 8.63 -7.20 -0.19
N PHE A 57 9.75 -6.49 -0.24
CA PHE A 57 11.06 -7.09 0.05
C PHE A 57 11.18 -7.53 1.52
N ILE A 58 10.63 -6.74 2.44
CA ILE A 58 10.63 -7.06 3.88
C ILE A 58 9.83 -8.34 4.13
N THR A 59 8.62 -8.43 3.59
CA THR A 59 7.76 -9.61 3.76
C THR A 59 8.29 -10.82 3.01
N PHE A 60 8.91 -10.64 1.84
CA PHE A 60 9.55 -11.72 1.10
C PHE A 60 10.73 -12.33 1.86
N ILE A 61 11.59 -11.51 2.46
CA ILE A 61 12.70 -12.00 3.30
C ILE A 61 12.15 -12.77 4.50
N GLY A 62 11.15 -12.23 5.19
CA GLY A 62 10.49 -12.91 6.32
C GLY A 62 9.85 -14.24 5.94
N HIS A 63 9.25 -14.33 4.75
CA HIS A 63 8.68 -15.56 4.22
C HIS A 63 9.75 -16.56 3.77
N LYS A 64 10.89 -16.09 3.24
CA LYS A 64 12.02 -16.94 2.82
C LYS A 64 12.77 -17.53 4.03
N THR A 65 12.89 -16.79 5.12
CA THR A 65 13.53 -17.27 6.36
C THR A 65 12.59 -18.03 7.28
N GLY A 66 11.29 -18.07 6.97
CA GLY A 66 10.27 -18.71 7.82
C GLY A 66 10.03 -17.97 9.15
N ALA A 67 10.50 -16.73 9.29
CA ALA A 67 10.47 -16.03 10.56
C ALA A 67 9.08 -15.47 10.89
N PHE A 68 8.44 -14.80 9.93
CA PHE A 68 7.16 -14.15 10.14
C PHE A 68 6.34 -14.03 8.85
N LYS A 69 5.02 -14.13 9.00
CA LYS A 69 4.04 -13.90 7.95
C LYS A 69 3.01 -12.90 8.45
N PHE A 70 2.66 -11.91 7.63
CA PHE A 70 1.64 -10.93 7.96
C PHE A 70 0.31 -11.30 7.30
N ASN A 71 -0.76 -11.29 8.07
CA ASN A 71 -2.12 -11.30 7.54
C ASN A 71 -2.75 -9.93 7.79
N PHE A 72 -3.18 -9.30 6.71
CA PHE A 72 -3.79 -7.97 6.72
C PHE A 72 -5.29 -8.09 6.55
N GLU A 73 -6.04 -7.34 7.35
CA GLU A 73 -7.48 -7.24 7.20
C GLU A 73 -7.84 -6.02 6.33
N ASN A 74 -8.38 -6.26 5.14
CA ASN A 74 -8.56 -5.26 4.09
C ASN A 74 -9.93 -4.56 4.10
N THR A 75 -10.54 -4.38 5.27
CA THR A 75 -11.91 -3.85 5.42
C THR A 75 -12.12 -2.49 4.74
N PHE A 76 -11.11 -1.61 4.75
CA PHE A 76 -11.21 -0.27 4.17
C PHE A 76 -10.80 -0.19 2.68
N GLN A 77 -10.26 -1.27 2.11
CA GLN A 77 -9.71 -1.25 0.75
C GLN A 77 -10.79 -0.91 -0.29
N SER A 78 -11.95 -1.57 -0.22
CA SER A 78 -13.06 -1.36 -1.14
C SER A 78 -13.61 0.06 -1.05
N THR A 79 -13.79 0.59 0.16
CA THR A 79 -14.29 1.94 0.41
C THR A 79 -13.35 3.00 -0.17
N PHE A 80 -12.03 2.89 0.05
CA PHE A 80 -11.08 3.85 -0.50
C PHE A 80 -10.92 3.72 -2.01
N MET A 81 -10.97 2.51 -2.56
CA MET A 81 -10.95 2.29 -4.00
C MET A 81 -12.19 2.92 -4.66
N LEU A 82 -13.37 2.74 -4.08
CA LEU A 82 -14.60 3.39 -4.56
C LEU A 82 -14.49 4.91 -4.50
N ALA A 83 -14.01 5.47 -3.38
CA ALA A 83 -13.81 6.91 -3.24
C ALA A 83 -12.79 7.47 -4.26
N PHE A 84 -11.69 6.75 -4.49
CA PHE A 84 -10.69 7.11 -5.49
C PHE A 84 -11.27 7.11 -6.91
N PHE A 85 -11.91 6.03 -7.33
CA PHE A 85 -12.50 5.97 -8.67
C PHE A 85 -13.66 6.95 -8.86
N THR A 86 -14.44 7.18 -7.81
CA THR A 86 -15.52 8.18 -7.85
C THR A 86 -14.95 9.59 -8.00
N THR A 87 -13.90 9.95 -7.26
CA THR A 87 -13.25 11.28 -7.38
C THR A 87 -12.55 11.46 -8.72
N VAL A 88 -11.87 10.44 -9.23
CA VAL A 88 -11.27 10.46 -10.59
C VAL A 88 -12.36 10.57 -11.66
N GLY A 89 -13.46 9.83 -11.52
CA GLY A 89 -14.61 9.87 -12.43
C GLY A 89 -15.32 11.21 -12.43
N LEU A 90 -15.50 11.85 -11.26
CA LEU A 90 -16.06 13.20 -11.15
C LEU A 90 -15.08 14.28 -11.64
N GLY A 91 -13.77 14.06 -11.49
CA GLY A 91 -12.73 14.93 -12.04
C GLY A 91 -12.65 14.90 -13.57
N ALA A 92 -13.22 13.88 -14.22
CA ALA A 92 -13.36 13.82 -15.66
C ALA A 92 -14.48 14.78 -16.12
N SER A 93 -14.11 16.01 -16.48
CA SER A 93 -15.07 16.97 -17.01
C SER A 93 -15.48 16.61 -18.45
N ILE A 94 -16.77 16.72 -18.76
CA ILE A 94 -17.31 16.66 -20.13
C ILE A 94 -16.60 17.69 -21.04
N SER A 95 -16.09 18.79 -20.47
CA SER A 95 -15.28 19.77 -21.20
C SER A 95 -13.95 19.23 -21.71
N LEU A 96 -13.31 18.28 -20.99
CA LEU A 96 -12.08 17.61 -21.45
C LEU A 96 -12.38 16.59 -22.56
N LEU A 97 -13.54 15.92 -22.50
CA LEU A 97 -14.02 15.00 -23.53
C LEU A 97 -14.47 15.72 -24.81
N LYS A 98 -15.07 16.91 -24.69
CA LYS A 98 -15.51 17.74 -25.82
C LYS A 98 -14.37 18.49 -26.52
N ARG A 99 -13.20 18.59 -25.87
CA ARG A 99 -12.00 19.24 -26.45
C ARG A 99 -11.11 18.28 -27.25
N ARG A 100 -11.59 17.05 -27.48
CA ARG A 100 -11.02 16.11 -28.46
C ARG A 100 -11.90 16.04 -29.69
#